data_AF-A0A3S9NXP7-F1
#
_entry.id   AF-A0A3S9NXP7-F1
#
_cell.length_a   1.000
_cell.length_b   1.000
_cell.length_c   1.000
_cell.angle_alpha   90.00
_cell.angle_beta   90.00
_cell.angle_gamma   90.00
#
_symmetry.space_group_name_H-M   'P 1'
#
loop_
_entity.id
_entity.type
_entity.pdbx_description
1 polymer ?
#
loop_
_entity_poly.entity_id
_entity_poly.type
_entity_poly.pdbx_seq_one_letter_code
_entity_poly.pdbx_strand_id
1 'polypeptide(L)'
;MIKQTELTNVKLKDYGFLDCMYRDSYFPKFLVDKCKNILVNMCGTIETETPENLEELYKITQSATDKLNDLEDEFFENNSEIETGARECLGANFAYISEAYGFDADVEELIATRNW
;
A
#
# COMPACT_ATOMS: atom_id res chain seq x y z
N MET A 1 -2.20 -9.07 -12.66
CA MET A 1 -1.67 -8.03 -11.76
C MET A 1 -0.68 -7.20 -12.56
N ILE A 2 -0.73 -5.87 -12.42
CA ILE A 2 0.20 -4.96 -13.07
C ILE A 2 1.59 -5.10 -12.42
N LYS A 3 2.66 -5.00 -13.21
CA LYS A 3 4.02 -4.94 -12.67
C LYS A 3 4.37 -3.49 -12.33
N GLN A 4 5.18 -3.28 -11.30
CA GLN A 4 5.65 -1.93 -10.92
C GLN A 4 6.32 -1.18 -12.09
N THR A 5 7.05 -1.91 -12.96
CA THR A 5 7.70 -1.35 -14.16
C THR A 5 6.72 -0.86 -15.23
N GLU A 6 5.47 -1.31 -15.18
CA GLU A 6 4.40 -0.97 -16.12
C GLU A 6 3.61 0.28 -15.69
N LEU A 7 3.81 0.78 -14.47
CA LEU A 7 3.26 2.07 -14.03
C LEU A 7 3.67 3.19 -15.00
N THR A 8 2.95 4.28 -15.04
CA THR A 8 3.30 5.46 -15.84
C THR A 8 4.00 6.52 -14.99
N ASN A 9 3.73 6.54 -13.68
CA ASN A 9 4.41 7.42 -12.74
C ASN A 9 5.88 7.00 -12.51
N VAL A 10 6.81 7.77 -13.09
CA VAL A 10 8.25 7.48 -13.02
C VAL A 10 8.80 7.46 -11.61
N LYS A 11 8.21 8.22 -10.66
CA LYS A 11 8.64 8.20 -9.25
C LYS A 11 8.38 6.84 -8.61
N LEU A 12 7.29 6.17 -9.01
CA LEU A 12 6.83 4.91 -8.42
C LEU A 12 7.38 3.68 -9.14
N LYS A 13 7.83 3.80 -10.40
CA LYS A 13 8.50 2.70 -11.12
C LYS A 13 9.72 2.14 -10.40
N ASP A 14 10.54 3.03 -9.86
CA ASP A 14 11.81 2.70 -9.21
C ASP A 14 11.74 2.81 -7.67
N TYR A 15 10.54 3.03 -7.12
CA TYR A 15 10.35 3.22 -5.68
C TYR A 15 10.56 1.91 -4.89
N GLY A 16 11.30 2.00 -3.79
CA GLY A 16 11.56 0.90 -2.87
C GLY A 16 10.38 0.64 -1.93
N PHE A 17 9.26 0.15 -2.47
CA PHE A 17 8.07 -0.18 -1.67
C PHE A 17 8.41 -1.09 -0.49
N LEU A 18 7.90 -0.74 0.69
CA LEU A 18 7.97 -1.54 1.92
C LEU A 18 9.38 -1.95 2.36
N ASP A 19 10.41 -1.17 2.00
CA ASP A 19 11.82 -1.44 2.35
C ASP A 19 12.03 -1.63 3.87
N CYS A 20 11.22 -0.95 4.71
CA CYS A 20 11.28 -1.16 6.16
C CYS A 20 10.82 -2.56 6.58
N MET A 21 9.74 -3.11 5.98
CA MET A 21 9.30 -4.48 6.23
C MET A 21 10.23 -5.52 5.60
N TYR A 22 10.78 -5.28 4.41
CA TYR A 22 11.70 -6.24 3.78
C TYR A 22 13.02 -6.42 4.55
N ARG A 23 13.45 -5.41 5.30
CA ARG A 23 14.67 -5.45 6.12
C ARG A 23 14.48 -6.10 7.48
N ASP A 24 13.25 -6.22 7.94
CA ASP A 24 12.94 -6.85 9.21
C ASP A 24 12.60 -8.33 9.00
N SER A 25 13.36 -9.21 9.66
CA SER A 25 13.15 -10.66 9.58
C SER A 25 11.85 -11.13 10.22
N TYR A 26 11.19 -10.29 11.01
CA TYR A 26 9.88 -10.60 11.57
C TYR A 26 8.82 -10.79 10.48
N PHE A 27 8.89 -10.01 9.40
CA PHE A 27 7.92 -10.11 8.31
C PHE A 27 8.34 -11.14 7.25
N PRO A 28 7.52 -12.17 6.98
CA PRO A 28 7.79 -13.12 5.91
C PRO A 28 7.79 -12.43 4.55
N LYS A 29 8.91 -12.53 3.82
CA LYS A 29 9.10 -11.81 2.53
C LYS A 29 7.97 -12.03 1.53
N PHE A 30 7.43 -13.26 1.45
CA PHE A 30 6.35 -13.58 0.53
C PHE A 30 5.03 -12.88 0.90
N LEU A 31 4.80 -12.54 2.17
CA LEU A 31 3.65 -11.74 2.61
C LEU A 31 3.89 -10.25 2.34
N VAL A 32 5.12 -9.77 2.57
CA VAL A 32 5.51 -8.40 2.17
C VAL A 32 5.35 -8.21 0.65
N ASP A 33 5.65 -9.24 -0.15
CA ASP A 33 5.39 -9.24 -1.60
C ASP A 33 3.89 -9.11 -1.92
N LYS A 34 2.99 -9.74 -1.16
CA LYS A 34 1.54 -9.57 -1.33
C LYS A 34 1.09 -8.15 -1.01
N CYS A 35 1.56 -7.58 0.10
CA CYS A 35 1.31 -6.17 0.44
C CYS A 35 1.81 -5.23 -0.67
N LYS A 36 3.04 -5.44 -1.17
CA LYS A 36 3.61 -4.68 -2.27
C LYS A 36 2.75 -4.79 -3.54
N ASN A 37 2.30 -5.99 -3.89
CA ASN A 37 1.44 -6.19 -5.04
C ASN A 37 0.11 -5.44 -4.91
N ILE A 38 -0.48 -5.36 -3.71
CA ILE A 38 -1.67 -4.57 -3.45
C ILE A 38 -1.39 -3.08 -3.72
N LEU A 39 -0.29 -2.53 -3.19
CA LEU A 39 0.09 -1.13 -3.41
C LEU A 39 0.37 -0.82 -4.89
N VAL A 40 1.05 -1.72 -5.60
CA VAL A 40 1.33 -1.56 -7.03
C VAL A 40 0.04 -1.62 -7.87
N ASN A 41 -0.88 -2.54 -7.54
CA ASN A 41 -2.19 -2.57 -8.21
C ASN A 41 -3.00 -1.31 -7.91
N MET A 42 -2.96 -0.79 -6.68
CA MET A 42 -3.58 0.48 -6.31
C MET A 42 -3.05 1.65 -7.17
N CYS A 43 -1.74 1.74 -7.37
CA CYS A 43 -1.13 2.72 -8.28
C CYS A 43 -1.67 2.58 -9.71
N GLY A 44 -1.76 1.34 -10.22
CA GLY A 44 -2.34 1.08 -11.54
C GLY A 44 -3.81 1.49 -11.65
N THR A 45 -4.59 1.32 -10.58
CA THR A 45 -5.98 1.80 -10.50
C THR A 45 -6.04 3.33 -10.55
N ILE A 46 -5.20 4.03 -9.77
CA ILE A 46 -5.13 5.51 -9.81
C ILE A 46 -4.79 6.00 -11.22
N GLU A 47 -3.86 5.35 -11.91
CA GLU A 47 -3.49 5.73 -13.28
C GLU A 47 -4.58 5.45 -14.33
N THR A 48 -5.40 4.42 -14.10
CA THR A 48 -6.46 4.04 -15.03
C THR A 48 -7.73 4.87 -14.81
N GLU A 49 -8.09 5.09 -13.54
CA GLU A 49 -9.33 5.79 -13.16
C GLU A 49 -9.15 7.30 -13.05
N THR A 50 -7.90 7.78 -12.88
CA THR A 50 -7.54 9.20 -12.83
C THR A 50 -8.44 10.00 -11.87
N PRO A 51 -8.43 9.70 -10.55
CA PRO A 51 -9.28 10.39 -9.60
C PRO A 51 -9.07 11.91 -9.65
N GLU A 52 -10.14 12.70 -9.57
CA GLU A 52 -10.07 14.16 -9.67
C GLU A 52 -9.99 14.85 -8.29
N ASN A 53 -10.30 14.11 -7.23
CA ASN A 53 -10.43 14.63 -5.88
C ASN A 53 -10.10 13.57 -4.81
N LEU A 54 -10.02 14.00 -3.55
CA LEU A 54 -9.69 13.14 -2.42
C LEU A 54 -10.74 12.06 -2.16
N GLU A 55 -12.04 12.33 -2.38
CA GLU A 55 -13.09 11.33 -2.15
C GLU A 55 -12.92 10.13 -3.09
N GLU A 56 -12.59 10.39 -4.36
CA GLU A 56 -12.31 9.35 -5.35
C GLU A 56 -11.02 8.60 -5.04
N LEU A 57 -9.96 9.32 -4.64
CA LEU A 57 -8.72 8.69 -4.18
C LEU A 57 -8.96 7.77 -2.98
N TYR A 58 -9.74 8.21 -1.98
CA TYR A 58 -10.02 7.43 -0.78
C TYR A 58 -10.76 6.14 -1.08
N LYS A 59 -11.67 6.11 -2.05
CA LYS A 59 -12.32 4.86 -2.48
C LYS A 59 -11.29 3.84 -2.97
N ILE A 60 -10.28 4.29 -3.72
CA ILE A 60 -9.21 3.43 -4.24
C ILE A 60 -8.30 2.96 -3.10
N THR A 61 -7.88 3.85 -2.20
CA THR A 61 -6.92 3.54 -1.13
C THR A 61 -7.56 2.69 -0.03
N GLN A 62 -8.82 2.91 0.30
CA GLN A 62 -9.56 2.08 1.25
C GLN A 62 -9.81 0.69 0.68
N SER A 63 -10.09 0.54 -0.62
CA SER A 63 -10.15 -0.79 -1.25
C SER A 63 -8.80 -1.54 -1.18
N ALA A 64 -7.68 -0.83 -1.26
CA ALA A 64 -6.36 -1.44 -1.05
C ALA A 64 -6.14 -1.80 0.43
N THR A 65 -6.59 -0.96 1.35
CA THR A 65 -6.53 -1.19 2.80
C THR A 65 -7.34 -2.42 3.21
N ASP A 66 -8.54 -2.60 2.66
CA ASP A 66 -9.37 -3.79 2.91
C ASP A 66 -8.65 -5.09 2.49
N LYS A 67 -7.99 -5.07 1.33
CA LYS A 67 -7.18 -6.22 0.87
C LYS A 67 -5.97 -6.49 1.74
N LEU A 68 -5.43 -5.47 2.42
CA LEU A 68 -4.35 -5.64 3.39
C LEU A 68 -4.90 -6.26 4.69
N ASN A 69 -6.10 -5.86 5.13
CA ASN A 69 -6.77 -6.49 6.28
C ASN A 69 -6.97 -8.01 6.05
N ASP A 70 -7.33 -8.41 4.82
CA ASP A 70 -7.48 -9.83 4.45
C ASP A 70 -6.19 -10.66 4.61
N LEU A 71 -5.02 -10.02 4.75
CA LEU A 71 -3.75 -10.71 4.96
C LEU A 71 -3.43 -10.96 6.45
N GLU A 72 -4.15 -10.35 7.40
CA GLU A 72 -3.83 -10.46 8.84
C GLU A 72 -3.76 -11.91 9.32
N ASP A 73 -4.76 -12.73 9.00
CA ASP A 73 -4.79 -14.15 9.37
C ASP A 73 -3.58 -14.92 8.82
N GLU A 74 -3.18 -14.65 7.58
CA GLU A 74 -2.03 -15.32 6.97
C GLU A 74 -0.71 -14.86 7.59
N PHE A 75 -0.60 -13.59 8.02
CA PHE A 75 0.52 -13.14 8.84
C PHE A 75 0.58 -13.94 10.15
N PHE A 76 -0.54 -14.10 10.86
CA PHE A 76 -0.60 -14.86 12.10
C PHE A 76 -0.22 -16.33 11.92
N GLU A 77 -0.73 -16.99 10.86
CA GLU A 77 -0.37 -18.37 10.50
C GLU A 77 1.14 -18.55 10.26
N ASN A 78 1.83 -17.47 9.90
CA ASN A 78 3.28 -17.45 9.66
C ASN A 78 4.09 -16.84 10.82
N ASN A 79 3.51 -16.78 12.03
CA ASN A 79 4.14 -16.23 13.24
C ASN A 79 4.59 -14.76 13.10
N SER A 80 3.82 -13.98 12.35
CA SER A 80 4.02 -12.55 12.14
C SER A 80 2.69 -11.81 12.32
N GLU A 81 2.70 -10.49 12.29
CA GLU A 81 1.49 -9.66 12.39
C GLU A 81 1.68 -8.37 11.59
N ILE A 82 0.57 -7.71 11.20
CA ILE A 82 0.60 -6.29 10.81
C ILE A 82 0.66 -5.42 12.08
N GLU A 83 1.76 -5.55 12.81
CA GLU A 83 2.04 -4.79 14.04
C GLU A 83 2.53 -3.37 13.72
N THR A 84 2.71 -2.52 14.74
CA THR A 84 3.07 -1.09 14.64
C THR A 84 4.10 -0.76 13.55
N GLY A 85 5.22 -1.48 13.45
CA GLY A 85 6.23 -1.27 12.41
C GLY A 85 5.70 -1.49 10.98
N ALA A 86 4.86 -2.51 10.76
CA ALA A 86 4.16 -2.69 9.50
C ALA A 86 3.16 -1.55 9.23
N ARG A 87 2.42 -1.10 10.25
CA ARG A 87 1.43 0.00 10.13
C ARG A 87 2.09 1.29 9.69
N GLU A 88 3.21 1.64 10.33
CA GLU A 88 4.02 2.82 9.98
C GLU A 88 4.59 2.70 8.56
N CYS A 89 5.09 1.51 8.17
CA CYS A 89 5.58 1.28 6.82
C CYS A 89 4.49 1.49 5.77
N LEU A 90 3.34 0.86 5.98
CA LEU A 90 2.21 0.92 5.05
C LEU A 90 1.72 2.37 4.95
N GLY A 91 1.44 3.04 6.07
CA GLY A 91 1.02 4.44 6.11
C GLY A 91 1.99 5.36 5.35
N ALA A 92 3.30 5.22 5.57
CA ALA A 92 4.31 6.00 4.83
C ALA A 92 4.28 5.74 3.31
N ASN A 93 4.02 4.50 2.89
CA ASN A 93 3.87 4.18 1.47
C ASN A 93 2.57 4.75 0.88
N PHE A 94 1.44 4.68 1.59
CA PHE A 94 0.18 5.32 1.15
C PHE A 94 0.35 6.84 0.98
N ALA A 95 0.97 7.51 1.97
CA ALA A 95 1.24 8.95 1.90
C ALA A 95 2.12 9.31 0.69
N TYR A 96 3.22 8.56 0.48
CA TYR A 96 4.12 8.82 -0.66
C TYR A 96 3.42 8.57 -2.02
N ILE A 97 2.59 7.54 -2.13
CA ILE A 97 1.82 7.28 -3.37
C ILE A 97 0.85 8.45 -3.64
N SER A 98 0.11 8.89 -2.62
CA SER A 98 -0.80 10.03 -2.71
C SER A 98 -0.07 11.28 -3.23
N GLU A 99 1.05 11.64 -2.59
CA GLU A 99 1.88 12.78 -3.01
C GLU A 99 2.44 12.60 -4.43
N ALA A 100 2.87 11.39 -4.79
CA ALA A 100 3.42 11.10 -6.11
C ALA A 100 2.39 11.31 -7.24
N TYR A 101 1.11 11.13 -6.96
CA TYR A 101 0.00 11.42 -7.88
C TYR A 101 -0.58 12.84 -7.73
N GLY A 102 0.00 13.67 -6.85
CA GLY A 102 -0.34 15.10 -6.73
C GLY A 102 -1.43 15.42 -5.71
N PHE A 103 -1.75 14.48 -4.81
CA PHE A 103 -2.74 14.69 -3.76
C PHE A 103 -2.08 15.03 -2.43
N ASP A 104 -2.57 16.10 -1.79
CA ASP A 104 -2.31 16.43 -0.40
C ASP A 104 -3.44 15.84 0.45
N ALA A 105 -3.20 14.65 1.01
CA ALA A 105 -4.21 13.84 1.68
C ALA A 105 -3.75 13.48 3.10
N ASP A 106 -4.71 13.41 4.02
CA ASP A 106 -4.44 12.88 5.36
C ASP A 106 -4.20 11.37 5.27
N VAL A 107 -3.07 10.91 5.82
CA VAL A 107 -2.74 9.49 5.85
C VAL A 107 -3.82 8.69 6.57
N GLU A 108 -4.42 9.22 7.63
CA GLU A 108 -5.46 8.53 8.40
C GLU A 108 -6.71 8.26 7.56
N GLU A 109 -7.04 9.15 6.61
CA GLU A 109 -8.16 8.98 5.68
C GLU A 109 -7.83 7.98 4.55
N LEU A 110 -6.57 7.99 4.07
CA LEU A 110 -6.10 7.05 3.03
C LEU A 110 -6.26 5.59 3.49
N ILE A 111 -6.00 5.31 4.77
CA ILE A 111 -6.05 3.98 5.38
C ILE A 111 -7.19 3.84 6.40
N ALA A 112 -8.28 4.60 6.26
CA ALA A 112 -9.35 4.69 7.25
C ALA A 112 -10.05 3.35 7.56
N THR A 113 -10.03 2.39 6.65
CA THR A 113 -10.67 1.08 6.82
C THR A 113 -9.74 0.02 7.42
N ARG A 114 -8.53 0.39 7.86
CA ARG A 114 -7.59 -0.57 8.46
C ARG A 114 -8.16 -1.16 9.75
N ASN A 115 -7.92 -2.46 9.94
CA ASN A 115 -8.21 -3.17 11.20
C ASN A 115 -6.94 -3.46 12.02
N TRP A 116 -5.77 -3.16 11.43
CA TRP A 116 -4.46 -3.14 12.07
C TRP A 116 -4.19 -1.76 12.65
#